data_AF-A0A7S1QCQ3-F1
#
_entry.id   AF-A0A7S1QCQ3-F1
#
_cell.length_a   1.000
_cell.length_b   1.000
_cell.length_c   1.000
_cell.angle_alpha   90.00
_cell.angle_beta   90.00
_cell.angle_gamma   90.00
#
_symmetry.space_group_name_H-M   'P 1'
#
loop_
_entity.id
_entity.type
_entity.pdbx_description
1 polymer ?
#
loop_
_entity_poly.entity_id
_entity_poly.type
_entity_poly.pdbx_seq_one_letter_code
_entity_poly.pdbx_strand_id
1 'polypeptide(L)'
;LGEFGPQGLSNICWALATMELTRLETVRSFLIATAGKVMSELPGYPPQAIANLCWAMCRLNGAPEDSTVNMFASAVAVQARRRMQEFEWQDLAGIVSAFNRAELVHLEEVHSFASELVSFAASSEDSEIGIGMQALLNIALSAVRLGVEPHWLLPLADRIGAVFAEEGVAGSLNDIDRRQWSEVKAHCAVTPSWSSAASLLRHDRYAKYGMAASHPQGYCDEQQAFSSEYSYFEDQDVAQAASNAHGYFDEQQAFS
;
A
#
# COMPACT_ATOMS: atom_id res chain seq x y z
N LEU A 1 -3.18 1.58 26.65
CA LEU A 1 -3.42 2.40 25.44
C LEU A 1 -3.51 3.91 25.73
N GLY A 2 -3.98 4.38 26.89
CA GLY A 2 -4.10 5.82 27.18
C GLY A 2 -2.79 6.53 27.55
N GLU A 3 -1.75 5.79 27.93
CA GLU A 3 -0.49 6.34 28.44
C GLU A 3 0.54 6.67 27.34
N PHE A 4 0.35 6.13 26.13
CA PHE A 4 1.25 6.37 25.00
C PHE A 4 0.70 7.46 24.09
N GLY A 5 1.55 8.41 23.70
CA GLY A 5 1.25 9.35 22.62
C GLY A 5 1.20 8.65 21.24
N PRO A 6 0.69 9.34 20.19
CA PRO A 6 0.54 8.79 18.85
C PRO A 6 1.78 8.08 18.30
N GLN A 7 2.94 8.74 18.37
CA GLN A 7 4.20 8.18 17.87
C GLN A 7 4.60 6.92 18.63
N GLY A 8 4.60 6.96 19.97
CA GLY A 8 4.98 5.83 20.81
C GLY A 8 4.10 4.61 20.57
N LEU A 9 2.79 4.81 20.45
CA LEU A 9 1.85 3.73 20.15
C LEU A 9 2.09 3.13 18.75
N SER A 10 2.30 3.99 17.75
CA SER A 10 2.59 3.54 16.37
C SER A 10 3.90 2.75 16.27
N ASN A 11 4.94 3.19 16.98
CA ASN A 11 6.25 2.52 16.99
C ASN A 11 6.16 1.13 17.66
N ILE A 12 5.37 0.99 18.72
CA ILE A 12 5.13 -0.33 19.34
C ILE A 12 4.43 -1.26 18.34
N CYS A 13 3.37 -0.79 17.68
CA CYS A 13 2.64 -1.59 16.70
C CYS A 13 3.54 -2.01 15.53
N TRP A 14 4.31 -1.07 15.00
CA TRP A 14 5.28 -1.31 13.94
C TRP A 14 6.33 -2.34 14.38
N ALA A 15 6.96 -2.17 15.55
CA ALA A 15 7.96 -3.09 16.05
C ALA A 15 7.41 -4.53 16.22
N LEU A 16 6.21 -4.66 16.78
CA LEU A 16 5.55 -5.98 16.92
C LEU A 16 5.30 -6.64 15.57
N ALA A 17 4.93 -5.86 14.55
CA ALA A 17 4.70 -6.36 13.20
C ALA A 17 6.01 -6.69 12.46
N THR A 18 7.06 -5.89 12.64
CA THR A 18 8.41 -6.15 12.11
C THR A 18 9.04 -7.40 12.71
N MET A 19 8.77 -7.69 13.98
CA MET A 19 9.21 -8.92 14.64
C MET A 19 8.33 -10.15 14.27
N GLU A 20 7.42 -10.01 13.30
CA GLU A 20 6.52 -11.06 12.83
C GLU A 20 5.64 -11.69 13.92
N LEU A 21 5.37 -10.93 14.98
CA LEU A 21 4.58 -11.41 16.12
C LEU A 21 3.07 -11.27 15.88
N THR A 22 2.63 -10.84 14.71
CA THR A 22 1.20 -10.63 14.37
C THR A 22 0.35 -11.89 14.40
N ARG A 23 0.98 -13.08 14.36
CA ARG A 23 0.32 -14.39 14.53
C ARG A 23 0.02 -14.74 15.98
N LEU A 24 0.64 -14.06 16.96
CA LEU A 24 0.34 -14.25 18.37
C LEU A 24 -0.99 -13.56 18.71
N GLU A 25 -1.94 -14.32 19.27
CA GLU A 25 -3.27 -13.79 19.57
C GLU A 25 -3.24 -12.54 20.46
N THR A 26 -2.33 -12.48 21.43
CA THR A 26 -2.15 -11.30 22.27
C THR A 26 -1.73 -10.06 21.48
N VAL A 27 -0.84 -10.21 20.49
CA VAL A 27 -0.38 -9.10 19.63
C VAL A 27 -1.46 -8.70 18.66
N ARG A 28 -2.16 -9.66 18.06
CA ARG A 28 -3.33 -9.40 17.21
C ARG A 28 -4.40 -8.64 17.97
N SER A 29 -4.78 -9.11 19.16
CA SER A 29 -5.74 -8.43 20.04
C SER A 29 -5.29 -7.02 20.42
N PHE A 30 -3.99 -6.81 20.68
CA PHE A 30 -3.43 -5.48 20.95
C PHE A 30 -3.54 -4.53 19.74
N LEU A 31 -3.20 -5.00 18.54
CA LEU A 31 -3.31 -4.22 17.29
C LEU A 31 -4.76 -3.86 16.99
N ILE A 32 -5.68 -4.83 17.08
CA ILE A 32 -7.13 -4.61 16.88
C ILE A 32 -7.70 -3.61 17.89
N ALA A 33 -7.35 -3.74 19.18
CA ALA A 33 -7.77 -2.78 20.21
C ALA A 33 -7.19 -1.38 19.96
N THR A 34 -5.94 -1.30 19.47
CA THR A 34 -5.30 -0.04 19.07
C THR A 34 -6.06 0.61 17.91
N ALA A 35 -6.35 -0.13 16.84
CA ALA A 35 -7.10 0.41 15.70
C ALA A 35 -8.50 0.89 16.11
N GLY A 36 -9.22 0.14 16.94
CA GLY A 36 -10.53 0.54 17.46
C GLY A 36 -10.50 1.85 18.25
N LYS A 37 -9.44 2.09 19.03
CA LYS A 37 -9.25 3.36 19.75
C LYS A 37 -8.86 4.50 18.80
N VAL A 38 -7.87 4.26 17.94
CA VAL A 38 -7.21 5.32 17.15
C VAL A 38 -8.09 5.84 16.03
N MET A 39 -9.04 5.05 15.51
CA MET A 39 -9.84 5.39 14.34
C MET A 39 -10.51 6.78 14.41
N SER A 40 -11.06 7.16 15.57
CA SER A 40 -11.66 8.49 15.78
C SER A 40 -10.64 9.60 16.06
N GLU A 41 -9.41 9.24 16.43
CA GLU A 41 -8.32 10.16 16.77
C GLU A 41 -7.41 10.46 15.57
N LEU A 42 -7.51 9.71 14.45
CA LEU A 42 -6.68 9.85 13.26
C LEU A 42 -6.47 11.30 12.76
N PRO A 43 -7.48 12.21 12.78
CA PRO A 43 -7.27 13.61 12.38
C PRO A 43 -6.18 14.33 13.18
N GLY A 44 -5.94 13.92 14.43
CA GLY A 44 -4.90 14.47 15.30
C GLY A 44 -3.60 13.67 15.32
N TYR A 45 -3.53 12.54 14.61
CA TYR A 45 -2.30 11.75 14.52
C TYR A 45 -1.34 12.35 13.49
N PRO A 46 -0.02 12.34 13.76
CA PRO A 46 0.97 12.74 12.79
C PRO A 46 1.00 11.74 11.62
N PRO A 47 1.27 12.19 10.39
CA PRO A 47 1.31 11.37 9.17
C PRO A 47 2.09 10.05 9.31
N GLN A 48 3.31 10.11 9.82
CA GLN A 48 4.15 8.94 10.04
C GLN A 48 3.51 7.91 10.98
N ALA A 49 2.87 8.35 12.07
CA ALA A 49 2.19 7.44 12.99
C ALA A 49 1.01 6.73 12.33
N ILE A 50 0.29 7.43 11.44
CA ILE A 50 -0.79 6.83 10.64
C ILE A 50 -0.21 5.77 9.71
N ALA A 51 0.87 6.07 8.99
CA ALA A 51 1.53 5.13 8.09
C ALA A 51 2.04 3.88 8.82
N ASN A 52 2.71 4.04 9.97
CA ASN A 52 3.20 2.94 10.80
C ASN A 52 2.07 2.04 11.31
N LEU A 53 0.98 2.64 11.80
CA LEU A 53 -0.19 1.87 12.24
C LEU A 53 -0.84 1.14 11.06
N CYS A 54 -1.05 1.81 9.93
CA CYS A 54 -1.60 1.20 8.72
C CYS A 54 -0.79 -0.03 8.29
N TRP A 55 0.53 0.12 8.21
CA TRP A 55 1.44 -0.95 7.86
C TRP A 55 1.34 -2.14 8.82
N ALA A 56 1.37 -1.87 10.14
CA ALA A 56 1.27 -2.92 11.16
C ALA A 56 -0.08 -3.67 11.10
N MET A 57 -1.18 -2.95 10.93
CA MET A 57 -2.53 -3.53 10.87
C MET A 57 -2.73 -4.39 9.62
N CYS A 58 -2.21 -3.94 8.46
CA CYS A 58 -2.28 -4.67 7.19
C CYS A 58 -1.42 -5.95 7.17
N ARG A 59 -0.54 -6.16 8.16
CA ARG A 59 0.24 -7.40 8.35
C ARG A 59 -0.41 -8.42 9.28
N LEU A 60 -1.63 -8.16 9.76
CA LEU A 60 -2.39 -9.17 10.49
C LEU A 60 -2.79 -10.30 9.55
N ASN A 61 -2.72 -11.54 10.04
CA ASN A 61 -3.20 -12.70 9.28
C ASN A 61 -4.72 -12.61 9.10
N GLY A 62 -5.20 -12.80 7.87
CA GLY A 62 -6.62 -12.62 7.52
C GLY A 62 -7.06 -11.15 7.49
N ALA A 63 -6.14 -10.22 7.23
CA ALA A 63 -6.44 -8.80 7.09
C ALA A 63 -7.59 -8.47 6.11
N PRO A 64 -7.68 -9.07 4.90
CA PRO A 64 -8.75 -8.72 3.95
C PRO A 64 -10.16 -9.03 4.48
N GLU A 65 -10.32 -10.08 5.29
CA GLU A 65 -11.60 -10.51 5.85
C GLU A 65 -11.90 -9.89 7.23
N ASP A 66 -10.92 -9.24 7.87
CA ASP A 66 -11.10 -8.66 9.20
C ASP A 66 -11.81 -7.31 9.14
N SER A 67 -13.01 -7.24 9.74
CA SER A 67 -13.83 -6.03 9.73
C SER A 67 -13.15 -4.83 10.39
N THR A 68 -12.34 -5.03 11.43
CA THR A 68 -11.65 -3.94 12.13
C THR A 68 -10.50 -3.41 11.29
N VAL A 69 -9.75 -4.31 10.62
CA VAL A 69 -8.71 -3.90 9.66
C VAL A 69 -9.32 -3.13 8.51
N ASN A 70 -10.41 -3.62 7.92
CA ASN A 70 -11.09 -2.93 6.82
C ASN A 70 -11.61 -1.55 7.22
N MET A 71 -12.29 -1.42 8.37
CA MET A 71 -12.75 -0.12 8.87
C MET A 71 -11.59 0.84 9.14
N PHE A 72 -10.49 0.34 9.72
CA PHE A 72 -9.29 1.14 9.97
C PHE A 72 -8.62 1.58 8.67
N ALA A 73 -8.48 0.69 7.69
CA ALA A 73 -7.91 0.97 6.38
C ALA A 73 -8.73 2.03 5.63
N SER A 74 -10.05 1.90 5.59
CA SER A 74 -10.93 2.93 5.00
C SER A 74 -10.77 4.28 5.72
N ALA A 75 -10.68 4.29 7.04
CA ALA A 75 -10.47 5.52 7.80
C ALA A 75 -9.09 6.15 7.50
N VAL A 76 -8.02 5.35 7.43
CA VAL A 76 -6.68 5.81 7.02
C VAL A 76 -6.71 6.38 5.61
N ALA A 77 -7.32 5.67 4.65
CA ALA A 77 -7.41 6.11 3.26
C ALA A 77 -8.11 7.47 3.14
N VAL A 78 -9.24 7.67 3.86
CA VAL A 78 -9.95 8.96 3.91
C VAL A 78 -9.07 10.06 4.52
N GLN A 79 -8.34 9.79 5.59
CA GLN A 79 -7.50 10.79 6.25
C GLN A 79 -6.27 11.15 5.41
N ALA A 80 -5.57 10.15 4.88
CA ALA A 80 -4.41 10.33 4.01
C ALA A 80 -4.80 11.09 2.73
N ARG A 81 -5.97 10.80 2.15
CA ARG A 81 -6.51 11.55 1.01
C ARG A 81 -6.76 13.02 1.33
N ARG A 82 -7.38 13.32 2.48
CA ARG A 82 -7.70 14.71 2.89
C ARG A 82 -6.47 15.54 3.23
N ARG A 83 -5.43 14.90 3.74
CA ARG A 83 -4.23 15.53 4.30
C ARG A 83 -2.99 15.21 3.49
N MET A 84 -3.14 14.84 2.21
CA MET A 84 -2.07 14.25 1.40
C MET A 84 -0.79 15.09 1.36
N GLN A 85 -0.91 16.42 1.39
CA GLN A 85 0.21 17.36 1.41
C GLN A 85 0.99 17.42 2.74
N GLU A 86 0.42 16.87 3.83
CA GLU A 86 1.09 16.79 5.13
C GLU A 86 1.99 15.56 5.24
N PHE A 87 1.79 14.55 4.38
CA PHE A 87 2.55 13.30 4.43
C PHE A 87 3.84 13.41 3.63
N GLU A 88 4.90 12.81 4.17
CA GLU A 88 6.08 12.55 3.37
C GLU A 88 5.78 11.48 2.30
N TRP A 89 6.50 11.53 1.17
CA TRP A 89 6.29 10.57 0.08
C TRP A 89 6.46 9.11 0.51
N GLN A 90 7.38 8.86 1.45
CA GLN A 90 7.60 7.55 2.07
C GLN A 90 6.39 7.06 2.88
N ASP A 91 5.69 7.97 3.58
CA ASP A 91 4.51 7.61 4.36
C ASP A 91 3.34 7.26 3.42
N LEU A 92 3.13 8.04 2.36
CA LEU A 92 2.09 7.77 1.35
C LEU A 92 2.36 6.46 0.60
N ALA A 93 3.60 6.24 0.17
CA ALA A 93 4.02 4.98 -0.45
C ALA A 93 3.84 3.78 0.50
N GLY A 94 4.15 3.96 1.79
CA GLY A 94 3.94 2.94 2.81
C GLY A 94 2.46 2.57 2.99
N ILE A 95 1.58 3.55 3.04
CA ILE A 95 0.13 3.34 3.18
C ILE A 95 -0.42 2.56 1.97
N VAL A 96 -0.15 3.01 0.74
CA VAL A 96 -0.71 2.35 -0.46
C VAL A 96 -0.13 0.94 -0.64
N SER A 97 1.14 0.73 -0.27
CA SER A 97 1.77 -0.60 -0.29
C SER A 97 1.17 -1.54 0.75
N ALA A 98 0.85 -1.02 1.94
CA ALA A 98 0.18 -1.79 2.98
C ALA A 98 -1.22 -2.27 2.53
N PHE A 99 -1.99 -1.40 1.87
CA PHE A 99 -3.29 -1.77 1.30
C PHE A 99 -3.19 -2.83 0.20
N ASN A 100 -2.23 -2.69 -0.71
CA ASN A 100 -1.94 -3.68 -1.75
C ASN A 100 -1.56 -5.03 -1.12
N ARG A 101 -0.63 -5.04 -0.17
CA ARG A 101 -0.21 -6.27 0.53
C ARG A 101 -1.35 -6.97 1.25
N ALA A 102 -2.24 -6.20 1.88
CA ALA A 102 -3.42 -6.73 2.55
C ALA A 102 -4.60 -7.03 1.59
N GLU A 103 -4.37 -6.96 0.28
CA GLU A 103 -5.35 -7.28 -0.77
C GLU A 103 -6.68 -6.51 -0.61
N LEU A 104 -6.62 -5.25 -0.15
CA LEU A 104 -7.79 -4.43 0.18
C LEU A 104 -8.46 -3.76 -1.04
N VAL A 105 -8.36 -4.40 -2.21
CA VAL A 105 -8.91 -3.90 -3.49
C VAL A 105 -10.43 -3.76 -3.47
N HIS A 106 -11.13 -4.44 -2.56
CA HIS A 106 -12.58 -4.36 -2.39
C HIS A 106 -13.06 -3.08 -1.68
N LEU A 107 -12.17 -2.30 -1.05
CA LEU A 107 -12.54 -1.09 -0.32
C LEU A 107 -12.53 0.14 -1.25
N GLU A 108 -13.68 0.79 -1.40
CA GLU A 108 -13.83 1.97 -2.27
C GLU A 108 -12.94 3.14 -1.84
N GLU A 109 -12.77 3.35 -0.53
CA GLU A 109 -11.91 4.42 -0.03
C GLU A 109 -10.43 4.17 -0.34
N VAL A 110 -9.99 2.91 -0.32
CA VAL A 110 -8.62 2.51 -0.68
C VAL A 110 -8.37 2.77 -2.16
N HIS A 111 -9.29 2.36 -3.04
CA HIS A 111 -9.21 2.62 -4.48
C HIS A 111 -9.18 4.13 -4.80
N SER A 112 -10.05 4.90 -4.13
CA SER A 112 -10.12 6.36 -4.27
C SER A 112 -8.82 7.03 -3.84
N PHE A 113 -8.26 6.62 -2.71
CA PHE A 113 -6.96 7.12 -2.23
C PHE A 113 -5.83 6.79 -3.21
N ALA A 114 -5.74 5.55 -3.69
CA ALA A 114 -4.71 5.15 -4.64
C ALA A 114 -4.78 5.94 -5.96
N SER A 115 -6.00 6.14 -6.50
CA SER A 115 -6.21 6.90 -7.75
C SER A 115 -5.81 8.37 -7.61
N GLU A 116 -6.16 8.99 -6.48
CA GLU A 116 -5.78 10.39 -6.21
C GLU A 116 -4.29 10.54 -5.90
N LEU A 117 -3.70 9.58 -5.17
CA LEU A 117 -2.27 9.58 -4.88
C LEU A 117 -1.44 9.51 -6.16
N VAL A 118 -1.85 8.68 -7.13
CA VAL A 118 -1.19 8.61 -8.44
C VAL A 118 -1.26 9.95 -9.16
N SER A 119 -2.44 10.57 -9.18
CA SER A 119 -2.62 11.89 -9.82
C SER A 119 -1.79 12.97 -9.12
N PHE A 120 -1.77 12.95 -7.79
CA PHE A 120 -0.98 13.88 -6.97
C PHE A 120 0.51 13.72 -7.23
N ALA A 121 1.02 12.48 -7.20
CA ALA A 121 2.41 12.16 -7.49
C ALA A 121 2.81 12.46 -8.95
N ALA A 122 1.90 12.40 -9.91
CA ALA A 122 2.19 12.81 -11.28
C ALA A 122 2.31 14.34 -11.42
N SER A 123 1.54 15.08 -10.63
CA SER A 123 1.44 16.54 -10.71
C SER A 123 2.43 17.31 -9.83
N SER A 124 3.13 16.63 -8.92
CA SER A 124 4.04 17.30 -8.00
C SER A 124 5.30 17.79 -8.72
N GLU A 125 5.63 19.07 -8.51
CA GLU A 125 6.88 19.66 -8.98
C GLU A 125 8.08 18.95 -8.34
N ASP A 126 9.19 18.87 -9.07
CA ASP A 126 10.45 18.37 -8.51
C ASP A 126 10.97 19.39 -7.48
N SER A 127 10.62 19.19 -6.21
CA SER A 127 11.29 19.86 -5.10
C SER A 127 12.77 19.44 -5.05
N GLU A 128 13.61 20.24 -4.40
CA GLU A 128 15.05 19.95 -4.20
C GLU A 128 15.27 18.57 -3.52
N ILE A 129 14.27 18.13 -2.75
CA ILE A 129 14.07 16.75 -2.28
C ILE A 129 12.86 16.19 -3.04
N GLY A 130 13.06 15.71 -4.26
CA GLY A 130 12.00 15.17 -5.12
C GLY A 130 11.43 13.84 -4.61
N ILE A 131 10.40 13.31 -5.27
CA ILE A 131 9.90 11.97 -4.94
C ILE A 131 11.00 10.94 -5.24
N GLY A 132 11.44 10.21 -4.22
CA GLY A 132 12.39 9.12 -4.42
C GLY A 132 11.86 8.05 -5.39
N MET A 133 12.72 7.52 -6.25
CA MET A 133 12.35 6.51 -7.25
C MET A 133 11.60 5.30 -6.64
N GLN A 134 12.04 4.82 -5.48
CA GLN A 134 11.37 3.71 -4.80
C GLN A 134 9.93 4.06 -4.41
N ALA A 135 9.69 5.29 -3.94
CA ALA A 135 8.34 5.73 -3.58
C ALA A 135 7.46 5.82 -4.84
N LEU A 136 7.98 6.36 -5.95
CA LEU A 136 7.27 6.39 -7.23
C LEU A 136 6.88 4.98 -7.71
N LEU A 137 7.83 4.04 -7.71
CA LEU A 137 7.58 2.65 -8.10
C LEU A 137 6.56 1.97 -7.19
N ASN A 138 6.70 2.12 -5.87
CA ASN A 138 5.79 1.52 -4.89
C ASN A 138 4.36 2.06 -5.05
N ILE A 139 4.21 3.38 -5.29
CA ILE A 139 2.92 4.01 -5.56
C ILE A 139 2.31 3.43 -6.85
N ALA A 140 3.07 3.45 -7.95
CA ALA A 140 2.57 3.01 -9.25
C ALA A 140 2.18 1.52 -9.24
N LEU A 141 3.05 0.64 -8.72
CA LEU A 141 2.79 -0.80 -8.65
C LEU A 141 1.60 -1.12 -7.74
N SER A 142 1.53 -0.49 -6.57
CA SER A 142 0.41 -0.73 -5.65
C SER A 142 -0.91 -0.24 -6.24
N ALA A 143 -0.91 0.89 -6.94
CA ALA A 143 -2.08 1.38 -7.65
C ALA A 143 -2.54 0.43 -8.77
N VAL A 144 -1.62 -0.16 -9.55
CA VAL A 144 -1.95 -1.21 -10.53
C VAL A 144 -2.69 -2.37 -9.86
N ARG A 145 -2.13 -2.89 -8.77
CA ARG A 145 -2.69 -4.06 -8.06
C ARG A 145 -3.97 -3.76 -7.28
N LEU A 146 -4.17 -2.50 -6.88
CA LEU A 146 -5.42 -2.00 -6.31
C LEU A 146 -6.45 -1.62 -7.39
N GLY A 147 -6.21 -1.91 -8.67
CA GLY A 147 -7.19 -1.74 -9.74
C GLY A 147 -7.38 -0.29 -10.19
N VAL A 148 -6.38 0.58 -10.02
CA VAL A 148 -6.40 1.92 -10.61
C VAL A 148 -6.36 1.80 -12.13
N GLU A 149 -7.31 2.46 -12.80
CA GLU A 149 -7.43 2.39 -14.26
C GLU A 149 -6.20 3.00 -14.96
N PRO A 150 -5.75 2.43 -16.10
CA PRO A 150 -4.56 2.88 -16.82
C PRO A 150 -4.50 4.39 -17.08
N HIS A 151 -5.63 5.01 -17.43
CA HIS A 151 -5.66 6.44 -17.77
C HIS A 151 -5.31 7.37 -16.60
N TRP A 152 -5.54 6.97 -15.35
CA TRP A 152 -5.07 7.72 -14.18
C TRP A 152 -3.57 7.52 -13.93
N LEU A 153 -3.02 6.36 -14.29
CA LEU A 153 -1.62 5.98 -14.11
C LEU A 153 -0.67 6.53 -15.17
N LEU A 154 -1.15 6.76 -16.40
CA LEU A 154 -0.31 7.18 -17.53
C LEU A 154 0.61 8.38 -17.22
N PRO A 155 0.14 9.50 -16.60
CA PRO A 155 1.01 10.63 -16.30
C PRO A 155 2.16 10.29 -15.33
N LEU A 156 1.87 9.45 -14.32
CA LEU A 156 2.89 8.99 -13.38
C LEU A 156 3.87 8.02 -14.04
N ALA A 157 3.38 7.14 -14.90
CA ALA A 157 4.22 6.21 -15.67
C ALA A 157 5.16 6.97 -16.62
N ASP A 158 4.69 8.01 -17.29
CA ASP A 158 5.54 8.86 -18.14
C ASP A 158 6.66 9.53 -17.33
N ARG A 159 6.35 10.03 -16.13
CA ARG A 159 7.36 10.60 -15.21
C ARG A 159 8.41 9.55 -14.80
N ILE A 160 7.98 8.36 -14.38
CA ILE A 160 8.90 7.27 -14.01
C ILE A 160 9.76 6.84 -15.21
N GLY A 161 9.15 6.76 -16.40
CA GLY A 161 9.83 6.43 -17.64
C GLY A 161 10.90 7.45 -18.03
N ALA A 162 10.64 8.75 -17.80
CA ALA A 162 11.62 9.81 -18.01
C ALA A 162 12.84 9.64 -17.10
N VAL A 163 12.64 9.36 -15.81
CA VAL A 163 13.76 9.13 -14.87
C VAL A 163 14.58 7.90 -15.27
N PHE A 164 13.95 6.83 -15.76
CA PHE A 164 14.68 5.66 -16.26
C PHE A 164 15.40 5.89 -17.59
N ALA A 165 14.97 6.87 -18.38
CA ALA A 165 15.63 7.23 -19.61
C ALA A 165 16.87 8.11 -19.39
N GLU A 166 17.07 8.68 -18.20
CA GLU A 166 18.28 9.42 -17.86
C GLU A 166 19.53 8.53 -17.88
N GLU A 167 20.60 9.03 -18.50
CA GLU A 167 21.84 8.28 -18.68
C GLU A 167 22.42 7.85 -17.32
N GLY A 168 22.66 6.55 -17.16
CA GLY A 168 23.25 5.96 -15.96
C GLY A 168 22.26 5.40 -14.94
N VAL A 169 20.98 5.80 -14.98
CA VAL A 169 19.96 5.29 -14.04
C VAL A 169 19.44 3.90 -14.44
N ALA A 170 19.22 3.65 -15.74
CA ALA A 170 18.78 2.33 -16.21
C ALA A 170 19.74 1.18 -15.83
N GLY A 171 21.04 1.49 -15.70
CA GLY A 171 22.08 0.54 -15.29
C GLY A 171 22.20 0.34 -13.77
N SER A 172 21.63 1.23 -12.95
CA SER A 172 21.69 1.15 -11.49
C SER A 172 20.51 0.39 -10.88
N LEU A 173 19.44 0.16 -11.64
CA LEU A 173 18.28 -0.60 -11.17
C LEU A 173 18.63 -2.06 -10.90
N ASN A 174 18.12 -2.57 -9.78
CA ASN A 174 18.15 -3.98 -9.49
C ASN A 174 17.13 -4.73 -10.36
N ASP A 175 17.18 -6.07 -10.36
CA ASP A 175 16.29 -6.89 -11.17
C ASP A 175 14.83 -6.87 -10.72
N ILE A 176 14.56 -6.52 -9.47
CA ILE A 176 13.22 -6.42 -8.90
C ILE A 176 12.54 -5.16 -9.42
N ASP A 177 13.22 -4.01 -9.33
CA ASP A 177 12.72 -2.72 -9.83
C ASP A 177 12.40 -2.82 -11.33
N ARG A 178 13.24 -3.52 -12.09
CA ARG A 178 12.99 -3.80 -13.52
C ARG A 178 11.71 -4.59 -13.76
N ARG A 179 11.41 -5.60 -12.94
CA ARG A 179 10.18 -6.40 -13.05
C ARG A 179 8.96 -5.59 -12.66
N GLN A 180 9.02 -4.90 -11.53
CA GLN A 180 7.95 -4.01 -11.05
C GLN A 180 7.62 -2.93 -12.09
N TRP A 181 8.64 -2.30 -12.66
CA TRP A 181 8.47 -1.33 -13.73
C TRP A 181 7.84 -1.94 -14.99
N SER A 182 8.21 -3.17 -15.33
CA SER A 182 7.63 -3.88 -16.48
C SER A 182 6.14 -4.17 -16.29
N GLU A 183 5.71 -4.50 -15.06
CA GLU A 183 4.30 -4.69 -14.70
C GLU A 183 3.50 -3.38 -14.87
N VAL A 184 4.02 -2.26 -14.36
CA VAL A 184 3.39 -0.93 -14.51
C VAL A 184 3.22 -0.56 -15.98
N LYS A 185 4.26 -0.75 -16.79
CA LYS A 185 4.18 -0.49 -18.24
C LYS A 185 3.17 -1.39 -18.94
N ALA A 186 3.13 -2.68 -18.61
CA ALA A 186 2.19 -3.61 -19.22
C ALA A 186 0.74 -3.22 -18.94
N HIS A 187 0.44 -2.80 -17.70
CA HIS A 187 -0.88 -2.27 -17.33
C HIS A 187 -1.25 -1.02 -18.13
N CYS A 188 -0.32 -0.08 -18.27
CA CYS A 188 -0.54 1.16 -19.01
C CYS A 188 -0.66 0.96 -20.54
N ALA A 189 -0.05 -0.10 -21.08
CA ALA A 189 -0.10 -0.43 -22.50
C ALA A 189 -1.46 -1.03 -22.93
N VAL A 190 -2.29 -1.48 -21.99
CA VAL A 190 -3.65 -1.93 -22.28
C VAL A 190 -4.52 -0.71 -22.60
N THR A 191 -4.53 -0.30 -23.86
CA THR A 191 -5.55 0.62 -24.36
C THR A 191 -6.90 -0.10 -24.37
N PRO A 192 -8.01 0.53 -23.94
CA PRO A 192 -9.32 -0.01 -24.24
C PRO A 192 -9.51 0.06 -25.75
N SER A 193 -9.40 -1.08 -26.44
CA SER A 193 -9.89 -1.17 -27.82
C SER A 193 -11.39 -0.84 -27.78
N TRP A 194 -11.75 0.35 -28.24
CA TRP A 194 -13.13 0.80 -28.18
C TRP A 194 -13.97 0.19 -29.31
N SER A 195 -13.85 -1.13 -29.49
CA SER A 195 -14.56 -1.86 -30.54
C SER A 195 -15.05 -3.26 -30.15
N SER A 196 -14.93 -3.74 -28.90
CA SER A 196 -15.56 -5.03 -28.53
C SER A 196 -16.08 -5.21 -27.09
N ALA A 197 -15.76 -4.33 -26.13
CA ALA A 197 -16.18 -4.53 -24.72
C ALA A 197 -17.43 -3.74 -24.28
N ALA A 198 -18.18 -3.18 -25.24
CA ALA A 198 -19.53 -2.68 -24.98
C ALA A 198 -20.55 -3.84 -24.80
N SER A 199 -20.15 -5.10 -25.02
CA SER A 199 -21.12 -6.18 -25.24
C SER A 199 -21.08 -7.35 -24.26
N LEU A 200 -20.22 -7.42 -23.23
CA LEU A 200 -20.15 -8.65 -22.41
C LEU A 200 -20.22 -8.60 -20.87
N LEU A 201 -19.82 -7.58 -20.09
CA LEU A 201 -19.80 -7.76 -18.61
C LEU A 201 -20.15 -6.52 -17.76
N ARG A 202 -21.02 -5.62 -18.26
CA ARG A 202 -21.57 -4.51 -17.45
C ARG A 202 -22.91 -4.84 -16.75
N HIS A 203 -23.32 -6.11 -16.74
CA HIS A 203 -24.66 -6.52 -16.27
C HIS A 203 -24.73 -7.18 -14.89
N ASP A 204 -23.64 -7.37 -14.12
CA ASP A 204 -23.77 -8.29 -12.96
C ASP A 204 -22.96 -8.02 -11.68
N ARG A 205 -22.48 -6.79 -11.39
CA ARG A 205 -21.69 -6.59 -10.15
C ARG A 205 -22.23 -5.67 -9.06
N TYR A 206 -23.48 -5.20 -9.15
CA TYR A 206 -24.13 -4.47 -8.05
C TYR A 206 -25.62 -4.80 -7.86
N ALA A 207 -26.06 -5.99 -8.24
CA ALA A 207 -27.43 -6.41 -8.01
C ALA A 207 -27.57 -7.27 -6.74
N LYS A 208 -27.94 -6.59 -5.65
CA LYS A 208 -29.02 -7.01 -4.73
C LYS A 208 -28.76 -8.18 -3.77
N TYR A 209 -28.89 -7.88 -2.48
CA TYR A 209 -29.67 -8.65 -1.49
C TYR A 209 -30.02 -10.12 -1.85
N GLY A 210 -29.46 -11.09 -1.11
CA GLY A 210 -30.17 -12.33 -0.71
C GLY A 210 -29.68 -13.68 -1.25
N MET A 211 -29.07 -14.46 -0.35
CA MET A 211 -29.00 -15.94 -0.24
C MET A 211 -28.33 -16.84 -1.31
N ALA A 212 -27.30 -17.55 -0.83
CA ALA A 212 -26.95 -18.98 -0.95
C ALA A 212 -26.86 -19.68 -2.33
N ALA A 213 -25.69 -20.27 -2.67
CA ALA A 213 -25.36 -21.68 -2.34
C ALA A 213 -24.14 -22.25 -3.13
N SER A 214 -23.39 -23.12 -2.43
CA SER A 214 -22.62 -24.31 -2.86
C SER A 214 -21.28 -24.23 -3.63
N HIS A 215 -20.26 -24.80 -2.96
CA HIS A 215 -18.94 -25.22 -3.45
C HIS A 215 -18.97 -26.22 -4.61
N PRO A 216 -17.85 -26.29 -5.37
CA PRO A 216 -17.19 -27.58 -5.56
C PRO A 216 -15.67 -27.55 -5.30
N GLN A 217 -15.17 -28.75 -5.01
CA GLN A 217 -13.84 -29.15 -4.57
C GLN A 217 -12.83 -29.24 -5.71
N GLY A 218 -11.58 -28.86 -5.43
CA GLY A 218 -10.40 -29.45 -6.06
C GLY A 218 -9.46 -28.45 -6.73
N TYR A 219 -8.47 -27.93 -5.99
CA TYR A 219 -7.18 -27.44 -6.51
C TYR A 219 -6.17 -27.45 -5.34
N CYS A 220 -5.44 -28.55 -5.19
CA CYS A 220 -4.22 -28.61 -4.39
C CYS A 220 -3.09 -28.83 -5.41
N ASP A 221 -2.19 -27.85 -5.56
CA ASP A 221 -0.76 -28.02 -5.92
C ASP A 221 -0.06 -26.68 -6.28
N GLU A 222 -0.76 -25.55 -6.37
CA GLU A 222 -0.14 -24.23 -6.65
C GLU A 222 0.33 -23.46 -5.39
N GLN A 223 -0.04 -23.90 -4.19
CA GLN A 223 0.26 -23.17 -2.95
C GLN A 223 1.74 -23.23 -2.53
N GLN A 224 2.51 -24.23 -2.97
CA GLN A 224 3.91 -24.38 -2.54
C GLN A 224 4.90 -23.47 -3.30
N ALA A 225 4.63 -23.12 -4.56
CA ALA A 225 5.48 -22.19 -5.30
C ALA A 225 5.25 -20.75 -4.83
N PHE A 226 4.00 -20.36 -4.59
CA PHE A 226 3.61 -19.01 -4.15
C PHE A 226 4.16 -18.64 -2.76
N SER A 227 4.23 -19.60 -1.83
CA SER A 227 4.81 -19.38 -0.49
C SER A 227 6.32 -19.13 -0.51
N SER A 228 7.06 -19.65 -1.50
CA SER A 228 8.50 -19.44 -1.61
C SER A 228 8.87 -18.06 -2.14
N GLU A 229 8.06 -17.49 -3.05
CA GLU A 229 8.22 -16.11 -3.49
C GLU A 229 7.83 -15.11 -2.38
N TYR A 230 6.73 -15.36 -1.66
CA TYR A 230 6.30 -14.53 -0.52
C TYR A 230 7.36 -14.45 0.59
N SER A 231 8.03 -15.57 0.92
CA SER A 231 9.08 -15.61 1.94
C SER A 231 10.31 -14.76 1.58
N TYR A 232 10.61 -14.58 0.28
CA TYR A 232 11.73 -13.76 -0.18
C TYR A 232 11.36 -12.26 -0.24
N PHE A 233 10.10 -11.94 -0.56
CA PHE A 233 9.56 -10.57 -0.42
C PHE A 233 9.47 -10.13 1.05
N GLU A 234 9.26 -11.06 1.99
CA GLU A 234 9.22 -10.78 3.44
C GLU A 234 10.57 -10.33 4.01
N ASP A 235 11.68 -10.95 3.59
CA ASP A 235 13.04 -10.56 4.02
C ASP A 235 13.44 -9.17 3.50
N GLN A 236 12.97 -8.77 2.30
CA GLN A 236 13.20 -7.42 1.77
C GLN A 236 12.24 -6.37 2.33
N ASP A 237 11.02 -6.73 2.72
CA ASP A 237 10.13 -5.83 3.48
C ASP A 237 10.76 -5.46 4.82
N VAL A 238 11.42 -6.41 5.50
CA VAL A 238 12.16 -6.16 6.75
C VAL A 238 13.45 -5.36 6.46
N ALA A 239 14.17 -5.65 5.37
CA ALA A 239 15.36 -4.89 4.98
C ALA A 239 15.03 -3.46 4.54
N GLN A 240 13.93 -3.23 3.83
CA GLN A 240 13.41 -1.93 3.46
C GLN A 240 12.89 -1.21 4.71
N ALA A 241 12.17 -1.88 5.60
CA ALA A 241 11.76 -1.33 6.90
C ALA A 241 12.97 -0.97 7.78
N ALA A 242 14.07 -1.73 7.71
CA ALA A 242 15.33 -1.45 8.42
C ALA A 242 16.16 -0.34 7.76
N SER A 243 16.17 -0.25 6.42
CA SER A 243 16.77 0.84 5.66
C SER A 243 16.01 2.15 5.90
N ASN A 244 14.68 2.06 5.99
CA ASN A 244 13.82 3.16 6.44
C ASN A 244 14.21 3.51 7.89
N ALA A 245 14.31 2.55 8.82
CA ALA A 245 14.74 2.85 10.19
C ALA A 245 16.13 3.54 10.28
N HIS A 246 17.11 3.18 9.43
CA HIS A 246 18.42 3.83 9.41
C HIS A 246 18.36 5.29 8.93
N GLY A 247 17.63 5.59 7.85
CA GLY A 247 17.43 6.99 7.42
C GLY A 247 16.70 7.84 8.46
N TYR A 248 15.73 7.25 9.17
CA TYR A 248 14.95 7.92 10.20
C TYR A 248 15.70 8.16 11.53
N PHE A 249 16.72 7.34 11.86
CA PHE A 249 17.57 7.55 13.06
C PHE A 249 18.61 8.66 12.87
N ASP A 250 19.15 8.80 11.65
CA ASP A 250 20.13 9.85 11.32
C ASP A 250 19.47 11.25 11.26
N GLU A 251 18.24 11.37 10.76
CA GLU A 251 17.52 12.67 10.74
C GLU A 251 17.10 13.17 12.14
N GLN A 252 16.81 12.27 13.09
CA GLN A 252 16.44 12.67 14.46
C GLN A 252 17.64 13.12 15.31
N GLN A 253 18.86 12.67 14.99
CA GLN A 253 20.08 13.18 15.63
C GLN A 253 20.51 14.55 15.08
N ALA A 254 20.06 14.94 13.89
CA ALA A 254 20.39 16.22 13.27
C ALA A 254 19.56 17.41 13.82
N PHE A 255 18.47 17.16 14.53
CA PHE A 255 17.56 18.18 15.08
C PHE A 255 17.44 18.17 16.62
N SER A 256 18.39 17.54 17.32
CA SER A 256 18.54 17.60 18.79
C SER A 256 19.77 18.43 19.17
#